data_AF-A0A8T5GX86-F1
#
_entry.id   AF-A0A8T5GX86-F1
#
_cell.length_a   1.000
_cell.length_b   1.000
_cell.length_c   1.000
_cell.angle_alpha   90.00
_cell.angle_beta   90.00
_cell.angle_gamma   90.00
#
_symmetry.space_group_name_H-M   'P 1'
#
loop_
_entity.id
_entity.type
_entity.pdbx_description
1 polymer ?
#
loop_
_entity_poly.entity_id
_entity_poly.type
_entity_poly.pdbx_seq_one_letter_code
_entity_poly.pdbx_strand_id
1 'polypeptide(L)'
;MAMRDRVIRDEIHKDILVPGHHAAIIDTREFQRLRHIQQLSTCEYVFPAANHNRFAHSLGAYHLAGQLTASLQDVQPGILSDDDAELVQLAALLHDIGHPPFSHVLETPEVFATYHSHEHWGRVLLESKETEVGAALVSTLGVQRTQRMFALMDGATEHDGVAIAPFMKEIVSSQLDVDRMDYMVRDQANTGAQIGGFDIARVLRALRVGADGHFFVKTWGLPAIEAYLVTR
;
A
#
# COMPACT_ATOMS: atom_id res chain seq x y z
N MET A 1 24.57 -15.25 2.96
CA MET A 1 23.53 -16.25 3.29
C MET A 1 22.31 -15.87 2.45
N ALA A 2 21.75 -16.77 1.63
CA ALA A 2 20.60 -16.43 0.80
C ALA A 2 19.46 -15.92 1.70
N MET A 3 18.87 -14.77 1.37
CA MET A 3 17.73 -14.23 2.10
C MET A 3 16.58 -15.22 1.96
N ARG A 4 15.96 -15.61 3.09
CA ARG A 4 14.89 -16.59 3.10
C ARG A 4 13.55 -15.88 2.98
N ASP A 5 12.67 -16.44 2.16
CA ASP A 5 11.28 -16.05 2.11
C ASP A 5 10.63 -16.23 3.48
N ARG A 6 9.69 -15.33 3.80
CA ARG A 6 8.97 -15.31 5.07
C ARG A 6 7.48 -15.38 4.81
N VAL A 7 6.78 -16.04 5.72
CA VAL A 7 5.32 -16.00 5.80
C VAL A 7 4.98 -15.27 7.09
N ILE A 8 4.26 -14.17 6.97
CA ILE A 8 3.77 -13.37 8.10
C ILE A 8 2.29 -13.68 8.27
N ARG A 9 1.90 -14.03 9.51
CA ARG A 9 0.49 -14.22 9.86
C ARG A 9 -0.17 -12.87 10.10
N ASP A 10 -1.27 -12.63 9.41
CA ASP A 10 -2.12 -11.45 9.46
C ASP A 10 -3.56 -11.88 9.77
N GLU A 11 -4.26 -11.09 10.58
CA GLU A 11 -5.61 -11.38 11.04
C GLU A 11 -6.69 -11.22 9.95
N ILE A 12 -6.43 -10.41 8.93
CA ILE A 12 -7.35 -10.12 7.83
C ILE A 12 -7.07 -11.04 6.63
N HIS A 13 -5.82 -11.06 6.19
CA HIS A 13 -5.37 -11.70 4.95
C HIS A 13 -4.76 -13.09 5.15
N LYS A 14 -4.70 -13.56 6.40
CA LYS A 14 -4.11 -14.86 6.80
C LYS A 14 -2.60 -14.90 6.59
N ASP A 15 -2.12 -15.47 5.49
CA ASP A 15 -0.70 -15.69 5.29
C ASP A 15 -0.19 -14.74 4.21
N ILE A 16 0.64 -13.78 4.62
CA ILE A 16 1.30 -12.83 3.73
C ILE A 16 2.70 -13.36 3.42
N LEU A 17 2.91 -13.77 2.17
CA LEU A 17 4.22 -14.19 1.67
C LEU A 17 5.08 -12.95 1.36
N VAL A 18 6.29 -12.96 1.88
CA VAL A 18 7.29 -11.91 1.68
C VAL A 18 8.57 -12.54 1.14
N PRO A 19 8.95 -12.25 -0.12
CA PRO A 19 10.24 -12.67 -0.67
C PRO A 19 11.41 -12.17 0.19
N GLY A 20 12.48 -12.96 0.27
CA GLY A 20 13.62 -12.65 1.12
C GLY A 20 14.22 -11.25 0.92
N HIS A 21 14.25 -10.77 -0.32
CA HIS A 21 14.77 -9.42 -0.66
C HIS A 21 13.83 -8.29 -0.25
N HIS A 22 12.51 -8.45 -0.31
CA HIS A 22 11.56 -7.48 0.26
C HIS A 22 11.63 -7.44 1.78
N ALA A 23 11.89 -8.59 2.39
CA ALA A 23 11.96 -8.70 3.83
C ALA A 23 13.14 -7.89 4.41
N ALA A 24 14.19 -7.61 3.63
CA ALA A 24 15.26 -6.71 4.00
C ALA A 24 14.79 -5.25 4.17
N ILE A 25 13.78 -4.82 3.41
CA ILE A 25 13.14 -3.49 3.56
C ILE A 25 12.27 -3.47 4.82
N ILE A 26 11.49 -4.54 5.05
CA ILE A 26 10.60 -4.65 6.21
C ILE A 26 11.37 -4.63 7.53
N ASP A 27 12.56 -5.24 7.58
CA ASP A 27 13.37 -5.34 8.80
C ASP A 27 14.11 -4.06 9.19
N THR A 28 14.00 -3.00 8.39
CA THR A 28 14.67 -1.71 8.66
C THR A 28 14.04 -0.99 9.85
N ARG A 29 14.86 -0.22 10.58
CA ARG A 29 14.38 0.55 11.75
C ARG A 29 13.19 1.45 11.40
N GLU A 30 13.18 2.07 10.22
CA GLU A 30 12.14 3.01 9.81
C GLU A 30 10.83 2.31 9.53
N PHE A 31 10.86 1.10 8.93
CA PHE A 31 9.64 0.32 8.71
C PHE A 31 9.15 -0.34 10.01
N GLN A 32 10.05 -0.88 10.85
CA GLN A 32 9.68 -1.44 12.15
C GLN A 32 9.08 -0.40 13.10
N ARG A 33 9.43 0.89 12.95
CA ARG A 33 8.79 2.01 13.67
C ARG A 33 7.27 2.02 13.53
N LEU A 34 6.74 1.59 12.39
CA LEU A 34 5.30 1.56 12.13
C LEU A 34 4.52 0.65 13.09
N ARG A 35 5.19 -0.26 13.82
CA ARG A 35 4.56 -1.05 14.90
C ARG A 35 4.09 -0.20 16.08
N HIS A 36 4.65 1.00 16.22
CA HIS A 36 4.38 1.92 17.31
C HIS A 36 3.53 3.13 16.88
N ILE A 37 3.01 3.12 15.65
CA ILE A 37 2.11 4.15 15.14
C ILE A 37 0.74 3.51 14.92
N GLN A 38 -0.24 3.91 15.73
CA GLN A 38 -1.62 3.43 15.63
C GLN A 38 -2.25 3.88 14.32
N GLN A 39 -2.97 2.96 13.67
CA GLN A 39 -3.67 3.24 12.42
C GLN A 39 -4.72 4.34 12.61
N LEU A 40 -5.55 4.19 13.66
CA LEU A 40 -6.67 5.08 13.96
C LEU A 40 -6.36 6.09 15.06
N SER A 41 -5.08 6.41 15.29
CA SER A 41 -4.65 7.40 16.28
C SER A 41 -5.37 7.26 17.64
N THR A 42 -6.18 8.23 18.03
CA THR A 42 -6.84 8.30 19.34
C THR A 42 -8.16 7.51 19.40
N CYS A 43 -8.57 6.81 18.34
CA CYS A 43 -9.81 6.04 18.35
C CYS A 43 -9.85 4.96 19.43
N GLU A 44 -8.70 4.47 19.91
CA GLU A 44 -8.65 3.50 21.01
C GLU A 44 -9.30 4.01 22.31
N TYR A 45 -9.37 5.32 22.53
CA TYR A 45 -10.04 5.90 23.70
C TYR A 45 -11.57 5.75 23.66
N VAL A 46 -12.14 5.43 22.49
CA VAL A 46 -13.57 5.14 22.30
C VAL A 46 -13.80 3.67 21.94
N PHE A 47 -12.90 3.08 21.15
CA PHE A 47 -12.90 1.69 20.72
C PHE A 47 -11.64 0.99 21.26
N PRO A 48 -11.61 0.46 22.49
CA PRO A 48 -10.38 -0.04 23.13
C PRO A 48 -9.64 -1.16 22.38
N ALA A 49 -10.29 -1.83 21.42
CA ALA A 49 -9.69 -2.85 20.56
C ALA A 49 -8.99 -2.27 19.31
N ALA A 50 -9.20 -1.00 18.98
CA ALA A 50 -8.61 -0.31 17.82
C ALA A 50 -7.14 0.07 18.05
N ASN A 51 -6.33 -0.92 18.44
CA ASN A 51 -4.90 -0.79 18.76
C ASN A 51 -3.98 -1.30 17.64
N HIS A 52 -4.54 -1.66 16.49
CA HIS A 52 -3.79 -2.04 15.31
C HIS A 52 -2.96 -0.87 14.78
N ASN A 53 -1.87 -1.20 14.08
CA ASN A 53 -0.81 -0.26 13.73
C ASN A 53 -0.57 -0.21 12.22
N ARG A 54 0.13 0.85 11.79
CA ARG A 54 0.48 1.07 10.39
C ARG A 54 1.33 -0.06 9.81
N PHE A 55 2.13 -0.74 10.62
CA PHE A 55 2.92 -1.88 10.16
C PHE A 55 2.03 -3.00 9.62
N ALA A 56 0.97 -3.38 10.34
CA ALA A 56 0.04 -4.42 9.89
C ALA A 56 -0.73 -3.98 8.65
N HIS A 57 -1.20 -2.73 8.62
CA HIS A 57 -1.87 -2.14 7.47
C HIS A 57 -0.99 -2.12 6.21
N SER A 58 0.25 -1.62 6.31
CA SER A 58 1.20 -1.60 5.20
C SER A 58 1.50 -3.00 4.63
N LEU A 59 1.58 -4.03 5.48
CA LEU A 59 1.70 -5.42 5.01
C LEU A 59 0.46 -5.90 4.26
N GLY A 60 -0.73 -5.52 4.73
CA GLY A 60 -1.99 -5.84 4.05
C GLY A 60 -2.13 -5.16 2.70
N ALA A 61 -1.79 -3.87 2.60
CA ALA A 61 -1.73 -3.15 1.33
C ALA A 61 -0.72 -3.78 0.35
N TYR A 62 0.48 -4.14 0.84
CA TYR A 62 1.48 -4.91 0.07
C TYR A 62 0.94 -6.24 -0.46
N HIS A 63 0.19 -6.98 0.37
CA HIS A 63 -0.41 -8.25 -0.01
C HIS A 63 -1.47 -8.06 -1.10
N LEU A 64 -2.39 -7.11 -0.90
CA LEU A 64 -3.47 -6.82 -1.85
C LEU A 64 -2.95 -6.27 -3.18
N ALA A 65 -1.90 -5.45 -3.17
CA ALA A 65 -1.21 -5.02 -4.39
C ALA A 65 -0.71 -6.22 -5.21
N GLY A 66 -0.07 -7.19 -4.56
CA GLY A 66 0.39 -8.42 -5.22
C GLY A 66 -0.74 -9.28 -5.77
N GLN A 67 -1.87 -9.37 -5.05
CA GLN A 67 -3.06 -10.07 -5.55
C GLN A 67 -3.68 -9.37 -6.76
N LEU A 68 -3.75 -8.03 -6.74
CA LEU A 68 -4.31 -7.26 -7.83
C LEU A 68 -3.44 -7.34 -9.08
N THR A 69 -2.12 -7.17 -8.97
CA THR A 69 -1.21 -7.30 -10.11
C THR A 69 -1.25 -8.70 -10.72
N ALA A 70 -1.29 -9.75 -9.88
CA ALA A 70 -1.46 -11.13 -10.35
C ALA A 70 -2.81 -11.35 -11.05
N SER A 71 -3.91 -10.84 -10.49
CA SER A 71 -5.24 -10.92 -11.08
C SER A 71 -5.30 -10.19 -12.44
N LEU A 72 -4.67 -9.02 -12.55
CA LEU A 72 -4.58 -8.27 -13.81
C LEU A 72 -3.77 -9.02 -14.87
N GLN A 73 -2.64 -9.61 -14.47
CA GLN A 73 -1.80 -10.39 -15.38
C GLN A 73 -2.51 -11.65 -15.89
N ASP A 74 -3.34 -12.31 -15.08
CA ASP A 74 -4.15 -13.47 -15.49
C ASP A 74 -5.21 -13.08 -16.52
N VAL A 75 -5.93 -11.97 -16.28
CA VAL A 75 -7.07 -11.57 -17.11
C VAL A 75 -6.71 -10.68 -18.30
N GLN A 76 -5.55 -10.02 -18.27
CA GLN A 76 -4.96 -9.19 -19.32
C GLN A 76 -3.44 -9.46 -19.40
N PRO A 77 -3.00 -10.62 -19.95
CA PRO A 77 -1.59 -10.97 -20.00
C PRO A 77 -0.72 -9.91 -20.69
N GLY A 78 0.37 -9.53 -20.03
CA GLY A 78 1.33 -8.55 -20.54
C GLY A 78 0.92 -7.09 -20.30
N ILE A 79 -0.16 -6.85 -19.55
CA ILE A 79 -0.56 -5.49 -19.15
C ILE A 79 0.45 -4.83 -18.20
N LEU A 80 1.20 -5.63 -17.45
CA LEU A 80 2.19 -5.21 -16.48
C LEU A 80 3.42 -6.12 -16.56
N SER A 81 4.61 -5.54 -16.49
CA SER A 81 5.86 -6.32 -16.39
C SER A 81 6.04 -6.84 -14.96
N ASP A 82 6.79 -7.93 -14.78
CA ASP A 82 7.12 -8.43 -13.43
C ASP A 82 7.87 -7.37 -12.60
N ASP A 83 8.74 -6.60 -13.26
CA ASP A 83 9.47 -5.50 -12.64
C ASP A 83 8.52 -4.41 -12.12
N ASP A 84 7.56 -3.96 -12.94
CA ASP A 84 6.58 -2.95 -12.54
C ASP A 84 5.59 -3.49 -11.50
N ALA A 85 5.24 -4.77 -11.56
CA ALA A 85 4.43 -5.43 -10.53
C ALA A 85 5.12 -5.40 -9.16
N GLU A 86 6.42 -5.67 -9.12
CA GLU A 86 7.23 -5.55 -7.90
C GLU A 86 7.28 -4.10 -7.39
N LEU A 87 7.43 -3.12 -8.29
CA LEU A 87 7.43 -1.69 -7.92
C LEU A 87 6.09 -1.25 -7.32
N VAL A 88 4.96 -1.64 -7.92
CA VAL A 88 3.62 -1.37 -7.39
C VAL A 88 3.47 -1.99 -6.00
N GLN A 89 3.94 -3.22 -5.81
CA GLN A 89 3.84 -3.92 -4.54
C GLN A 89 4.63 -3.21 -3.43
N LEU A 90 5.88 -2.81 -3.71
CA LEU A 90 6.71 -2.07 -2.77
C LEU A 90 6.22 -0.64 -2.53
N ALA A 91 5.66 0.02 -3.55
CA ALA A 91 4.99 1.30 -3.38
C ALA A 91 3.80 1.19 -2.40
N ALA A 92 2.99 0.14 -2.51
CA ALA A 92 1.91 -0.13 -1.56
C ALA A 92 2.43 -0.47 -0.15
N LEU A 93 3.56 -1.19 -0.02
CA LEU A 93 4.20 -1.43 1.28
C LEU A 93 4.64 -0.13 1.95
N LEU A 94 5.17 0.81 1.17
CA LEU A 94 5.88 1.99 1.68
C LEU A 94 5.06 3.27 1.68
N HIS A 95 3.82 3.26 1.16
CA HIS A 95 2.98 4.46 1.02
C HIS A 95 2.80 5.23 2.35
N ASP A 96 2.78 4.50 3.45
CA ASP A 96 2.49 4.98 4.79
C ASP A 96 3.73 5.20 5.67
N ILE A 97 4.94 4.96 5.14
CA ILE A 97 6.17 4.96 5.94
C ILE A 97 6.50 6.32 6.57
N GLY A 98 5.95 7.40 6.03
CA GLY A 98 6.19 8.76 6.51
C GLY A 98 5.26 9.22 7.63
N HIS A 99 4.30 8.42 8.06
CA HIS A 99 3.35 8.88 9.09
C HIS A 99 4.03 9.17 10.44
N PRO A 100 3.68 10.29 11.09
CA PRO A 100 4.13 10.60 12.44
C PRO A 100 3.31 9.86 13.50
N PRO A 101 3.71 9.89 14.79
CA PRO A 101 2.84 9.51 15.90
C PRO A 101 1.48 10.23 15.81
N PHE A 102 0.39 9.58 16.20
CA PHE A 102 -0.98 10.10 16.03
C PHE A 102 -1.38 10.48 14.59
N SER A 103 -0.61 10.04 13.59
CA SER A 103 -0.98 10.09 12.17
C SER A 103 -1.45 11.47 11.70
N HIS A 104 -2.55 11.54 10.94
CA HIS A 104 -3.10 12.79 10.42
C HIS A 104 -3.39 13.86 11.47
N VAL A 105 -3.57 13.51 12.75
CA VAL A 105 -3.76 14.52 13.82
C VAL A 105 -2.55 15.45 13.92
N LEU A 106 -1.33 14.97 13.66
CA LEU A 106 -0.11 15.80 13.65
C LEU A 106 0.24 16.34 12.25
N GLU A 107 -0.55 16.05 11.22
CA GLU A 107 -0.36 16.62 9.89
C GLU A 107 -1.17 17.91 9.69
N THR A 108 -2.05 18.25 10.63
CA THR A 108 -2.84 19.47 10.54
C THR A 108 -2.05 20.67 11.10
N PRO A 109 -2.06 21.83 10.41
CA PRO A 109 -1.37 23.04 10.89
C PRO A 109 -1.81 23.50 12.28
N GLU A 110 -3.00 23.10 12.72
CA GLU A 110 -3.61 23.51 13.99
C GLU A 110 -3.02 22.79 15.21
N VAL A 111 -2.54 21.54 15.06
CA VAL A 111 -2.10 20.72 16.19
C VAL A 111 -0.57 20.63 16.27
N PHE A 112 0.10 20.32 15.15
CA PHE A 112 1.55 20.25 15.10
C PHE A 112 2.05 20.55 13.68
N ALA A 113 2.88 21.58 13.56
CA ALA A 113 3.47 21.99 12.29
C ALA A 113 4.67 21.12 11.91
N THR A 114 4.50 19.82 11.68
CA THR A 114 5.35 19.22 10.64
C THR A 114 4.82 19.78 9.34
N TYR A 115 5.48 20.80 8.78
CA TYR A 115 5.03 21.59 7.63
C TYR A 115 4.79 20.79 6.32
N HIS A 116 4.74 19.46 6.40
CA HIS A 116 4.74 18.53 5.29
C HIS A 116 3.89 17.28 5.59
N SER A 117 3.25 16.72 4.56
CA SER A 117 2.46 15.49 4.63
C SER A 117 3.31 14.26 4.95
N HIS A 118 2.67 13.18 5.38
CA HIS A 118 3.35 11.88 5.50
C HIS A 118 3.96 11.42 4.18
N GLU A 119 3.37 11.75 3.02
CA GLU A 119 3.95 11.44 1.71
C GLU A 119 5.34 12.09 1.54
N HIS A 120 5.47 13.37 1.93
CA HIS A 120 6.75 14.07 1.89
C HIS A 120 7.78 13.45 2.83
N TRP A 121 7.42 13.20 4.09
CA TRP A 121 8.33 12.55 5.03
C TRP A 121 8.71 11.13 4.59
N GLY A 122 7.76 10.40 4.00
CA GLY A 122 7.99 9.11 3.40
C GLY A 122 9.04 9.22 2.31
N ARG A 123 8.92 10.20 1.42
CA ARG A 123 9.92 10.45 0.38
C ARG A 123 11.30 10.75 0.94
N VAL A 124 11.40 11.63 1.95
CA VAL A 124 12.67 11.97 2.62
C VAL A 124 13.32 10.72 3.23
N LEU A 125 12.54 9.87 3.89
CA LEU A 125 13.04 8.62 4.48
C LEU A 125 13.54 7.64 3.41
N LEU A 126 12.83 7.52 2.29
CA LEU A 126 13.14 6.57 1.23
C LEU A 126 14.29 7.02 0.33
N GLU A 127 14.47 8.33 0.11
CA GLU A 127 15.57 8.87 -0.71
C GLU A 127 16.90 8.98 0.07
N SER A 128 16.84 9.04 1.39
CA SER A 128 18.04 9.18 2.22
C SER A 128 18.90 7.92 2.20
N LYS A 129 20.21 8.10 2.00
CA LYS A 129 21.20 7.01 2.14
C LYS A 129 21.59 6.74 3.59
N GLU A 130 21.16 7.61 4.51
CA GLU A 130 21.46 7.51 5.94
C GLU A 130 20.41 6.66 6.68
N THR A 131 19.22 6.50 6.10
CA THR A 131 18.18 5.60 6.61
C THR A 131 18.47 4.16 6.20
N GLU A 132 18.08 3.21 7.04
CA GLU A 132 18.21 1.79 6.67
C GLU A 132 17.26 1.44 5.53
N VAL A 133 16.04 2.01 5.54
CA VAL A 133 15.05 1.77 4.48
C VAL A 133 15.49 2.27 3.12
N GLY A 134 16.08 3.47 3.01
CA GLY A 134 16.55 4.00 1.72
C GLY A 134 17.73 3.18 1.18
N ALA A 135 18.66 2.79 2.05
CA ALA A 135 19.76 1.89 1.69
C ALA A 135 19.27 0.50 1.26
N ALA A 136 18.32 -0.10 1.99
CA ALA A 136 17.74 -1.40 1.67
C ALA A 136 16.96 -1.37 0.36
N LEU A 137 16.22 -0.29 0.09
CA LEU A 137 15.46 -0.10 -1.14
C LEU A 137 16.39 -0.05 -2.35
N VAL A 138 17.46 0.75 -2.31
CA VAL A 138 18.45 0.81 -3.39
C VAL A 138 19.19 -0.51 -3.54
N SER A 139 19.49 -1.22 -2.43
CA SER A 139 20.09 -2.56 -2.50
C SER A 139 19.17 -3.60 -3.14
N THR A 140 17.85 -3.43 -3.00
CA THR A 140 16.84 -4.39 -3.48
C THR A 140 16.51 -4.14 -4.95
N LEU A 141 16.29 -2.88 -5.32
CA LEU A 141 15.80 -2.50 -6.64
C LEU A 141 16.92 -2.00 -7.57
N GLY A 142 18.02 -1.49 -7.02
CA GLY A 142 18.96 -0.66 -7.76
C GLY A 142 18.44 0.76 -7.98
N VAL A 143 19.34 1.69 -8.31
CA VAL A 143 19.04 3.13 -8.35
C VAL A 143 17.93 3.47 -9.34
N GLN A 144 17.99 2.90 -10.55
CA GLN A 144 17.04 3.20 -11.63
C GLN A 144 15.62 2.75 -11.27
N ARG A 145 15.47 1.52 -10.76
CA ARG A 145 14.15 0.99 -10.37
C ARG A 145 13.60 1.69 -9.14
N THR A 146 14.46 2.10 -8.18
CA THR A 146 14.06 2.96 -7.06
C THR A 146 13.50 4.30 -7.55
N GLN A 147 14.17 4.96 -8.49
CA GLN A 147 13.70 6.22 -9.07
C GLN A 147 12.40 6.05 -9.88
N ARG A 148 12.25 4.93 -10.58
CA ARG A 148 10.98 4.58 -11.25
C ARG A 148 9.83 4.38 -10.27
N MET A 149 10.07 3.70 -9.14
CA MET A 149 9.07 3.52 -8.08
C MET A 149 8.61 4.87 -7.52
N PHE A 150 9.56 5.78 -7.32
CA PHE A 150 9.29 7.15 -6.89
C PHE A 150 8.46 7.93 -7.90
N ALA A 151 8.80 7.86 -9.19
CA ALA A 151 8.02 8.47 -10.27
C ALA A 151 6.59 7.91 -10.31
N LEU A 152 6.42 6.60 -10.13
CA LEU A 152 5.11 5.95 -10.00
C LEU A 152 4.33 6.50 -8.81
N MET A 153 4.95 6.58 -7.63
CA MET A 153 4.31 7.11 -6.42
C MET A 153 3.87 8.57 -6.58
N ASP A 154 4.61 9.37 -7.35
CA ASP A 154 4.28 10.77 -7.64
C ASP A 154 3.19 10.93 -8.71
N GLY A 155 2.80 9.84 -9.39
CA GLY A 155 1.84 9.87 -10.50
C GLY A 155 2.45 10.35 -11.82
N ALA A 156 3.76 10.21 -12.01
CA ALA A 156 4.39 10.49 -13.29
C ALA A 156 3.91 9.51 -14.37
N THR A 157 3.85 9.97 -15.62
CA THR A 157 3.43 9.16 -16.77
C THR A 157 4.59 8.48 -17.49
N GLU A 158 5.84 8.82 -17.15
CA GLU A 158 7.05 8.18 -17.67
C GLU A 158 8.21 8.29 -16.69
N HIS A 159 9.21 7.43 -16.86
CA HIS A 159 10.53 7.55 -16.25
C HIS A 159 11.57 6.93 -17.18
N ASP A 160 12.66 7.65 -17.46
CA ASP A 160 13.75 7.23 -18.37
C ASP A 160 13.29 6.71 -19.74
N GLY A 161 12.28 7.38 -20.31
CA GLY A 161 11.70 7.04 -21.62
C GLY A 161 10.82 5.79 -21.63
N VAL A 162 10.54 5.20 -20.46
CA VAL A 162 9.62 4.08 -20.28
C VAL A 162 8.33 4.60 -19.63
N ALA A 163 7.21 4.43 -20.32
CA ALA A 163 5.90 4.85 -19.83
C ALA A 163 5.56 4.19 -18.48
N ILE A 164 4.82 4.93 -17.65
CA ILE A 164 4.22 4.44 -16.41
C ILE A 164 2.72 4.56 -16.62
N ALA A 165 2.03 3.41 -16.66
CA ALA A 165 0.60 3.39 -16.92
C ALA A 165 -0.16 3.93 -15.68
N PRO A 166 -1.20 4.78 -15.86
CA PRO A 166 -1.93 5.39 -14.75
C PRO A 166 -2.46 4.38 -13.72
N PHE A 167 -2.98 3.23 -14.16
CA PHE A 167 -3.50 2.20 -13.26
C PHE A 167 -2.47 1.73 -12.21
N MET A 168 -1.17 1.82 -12.49
CA MET A 168 -0.11 1.44 -11.55
C MET A 168 -0.15 2.30 -10.28
N LYS A 169 -0.35 3.62 -10.43
CA LYS A 169 -0.59 4.53 -9.30
C LYS A 169 -1.96 4.26 -8.70
N GLU A 170 -2.98 4.00 -9.51
CA GLU A 170 -4.35 3.76 -9.02
C GLU A 170 -4.48 2.53 -8.12
N ILE A 171 -3.61 1.52 -8.30
CA ILE A 171 -3.51 0.36 -7.39
C ILE A 171 -3.18 0.83 -5.97
N VAL A 172 -2.22 1.75 -5.85
CA VAL A 172 -1.69 2.23 -4.57
C VAL A 172 -2.57 3.33 -3.99
N SER A 173 -3.05 4.26 -4.83
CA SER A 173 -3.80 5.44 -4.41
C SER A 173 -4.76 5.91 -5.51
N SER A 174 -6.06 5.80 -5.23
CA SER A 174 -7.18 6.24 -6.05
C SER A 174 -8.46 6.38 -5.21
N GLN A 175 -9.64 6.20 -5.80
CA GLN A 175 -10.88 5.99 -5.06
C GLN A 175 -11.16 4.50 -4.81
N LEU A 176 -10.47 3.60 -5.52
CA LEU A 176 -10.63 2.15 -5.49
C LEU A 176 -9.24 1.51 -5.51
N ASP A 177 -8.50 1.70 -4.41
CA ASP A 177 -7.11 1.28 -4.24
C ASP A 177 -6.97 0.23 -3.12
N VAL A 178 -5.79 -0.39 -3.03
CA VAL A 178 -5.50 -1.45 -2.06
C VAL A 178 -5.30 -0.95 -0.63
N ASP A 179 -4.92 0.32 -0.46
CA ASP A 179 -4.87 1.00 0.83
C ASP A 179 -6.26 1.00 1.48
N ARG A 180 -7.25 1.56 0.77
CA ARG A 180 -8.65 1.60 1.20
C ARG A 180 -9.24 0.23 1.42
N MET A 181 -8.94 -0.72 0.54
CA MET A 181 -9.42 -2.09 0.71
C MET A 181 -8.90 -2.73 2.00
N ASP A 182 -7.63 -2.51 2.38
CA ASP A 182 -7.09 -3.01 3.63
C ASP A 182 -7.70 -2.29 4.84
N TYR A 183 -7.59 -0.95 4.89
CA TYR A 183 -7.95 -0.24 6.12
C TYR A 183 -9.42 -0.43 6.44
N MET A 184 -10.34 -0.46 5.46
CA MET A 184 -11.77 -0.60 5.77
C MET A 184 -12.07 -1.93 6.47
N VAL A 185 -11.51 -3.03 5.98
CA VAL A 185 -11.74 -4.35 6.57
C VAL A 185 -10.99 -4.49 7.90
N ARG A 186 -9.77 -3.95 7.99
CA ARG A 186 -8.95 -4.00 9.20
C ARG A 186 -9.54 -3.14 10.33
N ASP A 187 -9.97 -1.93 10.01
CA ASP A 187 -10.60 -1.00 10.95
C ASP A 187 -11.92 -1.57 11.46
N GLN A 188 -12.75 -2.14 10.58
CA GLN A 188 -13.99 -2.81 10.97
C GLN A 188 -13.72 -3.98 11.94
N ALA A 189 -12.71 -4.80 11.66
CA ALA A 189 -12.35 -5.93 12.51
C ALA A 189 -11.85 -5.48 13.91
N ASN A 190 -11.08 -4.41 13.98
CA ASN A 190 -10.46 -3.93 15.22
C ASN A 190 -11.35 -2.95 16.01
N THR A 191 -12.32 -2.30 15.38
CA THR A 191 -13.29 -1.42 16.07
C THR A 191 -14.58 -2.15 16.45
N GLY A 192 -14.91 -3.24 15.75
CA GLY A 192 -16.22 -3.87 15.83
C GLY A 192 -17.35 -3.08 15.14
N ALA A 193 -17.02 -1.99 14.45
CA ALA A 193 -17.99 -1.18 13.71
C ALA A 193 -18.42 -1.92 12.43
N GLN A 194 -19.53 -2.65 12.48
CA GLN A 194 -20.06 -3.41 11.35
C GLN A 194 -20.86 -2.51 10.38
N ILE A 195 -20.17 -1.59 9.70
CA ILE A 195 -20.76 -0.71 8.68
C ILE A 195 -20.77 -1.45 7.33
N GLY A 196 -21.56 -2.52 7.24
CA GLY A 196 -21.63 -3.35 6.05
C GLY A 196 -20.36 -4.20 5.82
N GLY A 197 -19.96 -4.32 4.55
CA GLY A 197 -18.80 -5.08 4.13
C GLY A 197 -18.80 -5.35 2.62
N PHE A 198 -17.62 -5.61 2.07
CA PHE A 198 -17.43 -5.93 0.67
C PHE A 198 -16.47 -7.10 0.50
N ASP A 199 -16.60 -7.83 -0.61
CA ASP A 199 -15.71 -8.94 -0.95
C ASP A 199 -14.53 -8.38 -1.75
N ILE A 200 -13.38 -8.18 -1.08
CA ILE A 200 -12.14 -7.71 -1.69
C ILE A 200 -11.81 -8.55 -2.94
N ALA A 201 -11.86 -9.88 -2.84
CA ALA A 201 -11.50 -10.75 -3.95
C ALA A 201 -12.44 -10.57 -5.15
N ARG A 202 -13.72 -10.25 -4.92
CA ARG A 202 -14.68 -9.92 -5.98
C ARG A 202 -14.38 -8.57 -6.62
N VAL A 203 -13.98 -7.57 -5.84
CA VAL A 203 -13.53 -6.26 -6.34
C VAL A 203 -12.30 -6.44 -7.23
N LEU A 204 -11.25 -7.11 -6.75
CA LEU A 204 -10.01 -7.33 -7.50
C LEU A 204 -10.28 -8.07 -8.83
N ARG A 205 -11.11 -9.12 -8.81
CA ARG A 205 -11.48 -9.87 -10.02
C ARG A 205 -12.29 -9.06 -11.04
N ALA A 206 -12.98 -8.00 -10.61
CA ALA A 206 -13.80 -7.17 -11.47
C ALA A 206 -13.03 -6.03 -12.15
N LEU A 207 -11.88 -5.63 -11.60
CA LEU A 207 -11.02 -4.58 -12.13
C LEU A 207 -10.33 -5.00 -13.43
N ARG A 208 -10.27 -4.08 -14.39
CA ARG A 208 -9.60 -4.21 -15.69
C ARG A 208 -8.97 -2.88 -16.07
N VAL A 209 -7.97 -2.92 -16.94
CA VAL A 209 -7.31 -1.72 -17.47
C VAL A 209 -7.87 -1.39 -18.84
N GLY A 210 -8.35 -0.16 -19.00
CA GLY A 210 -8.88 0.40 -20.25
C GLY A 210 -7.79 0.74 -21.26
N ALA A 211 -8.19 1.08 -22.49
CA ALA A 211 -7.25 1.50 -23.53
C ALA A 211 -6.55 2.85 -23.23
N ASP A 212 -7.15 3.64 -22.34
CA ASP A 212 -6.60 4.86 -21.76
C ASP A 212 -5.63 4.61 -20.60
N GLY A 213 -5.42 3.35 -20.21
CA GLY A 213 -4.50 2.96 -19.14
C GLY A 213 -5.05 3.14 -17.72
N HIS A 214 -6.35 3.45 -17.58
CA HIS A 214 -7.03 3.63 -16.30
C HIS A 214 -7.89 2.41 -15.94
N PHE A 215 -8.24 2.27 -14.66
CA PHE A 215 -9.16 1.22 -14.23
C PHE A 215 -10.60 1.43 -14.73
N PHE A 216 -11.20 0.32 -15.16
CA PHE A 216 -12.64 0.17 -15.25
C PHE A 216 -13.09 -1.11 -14.56
N VAL A 217 -14.38 -1.17 -14.23
CA VAL A 217 -14.98 -2.30 -13.54
C VAL A 217 -15.91 -3.04 -14.50
N LYS A 218 -15.81 -4.37 -14.55
CA LYS A 218 -16.77 -5.21 -15.28
C LYS A 218 -18.15 -5.07 -14.65
N THR A 219 -19.20 -4.96 -15.47
CA THR A 219 -20.59 -4.75 -15.02
C THR A 219 -21.06 -5.74 -13.95
N TRP A 220 -20.65 -7.02 -14.03
CA TRP A 220 -21.01 -8.04 -13.03
C TRP A 220 -20.42 -7.79 -11.63
N GLY A 221 -19.35 -7.00 -11.56
CA GLY A 221 -18.68 -6.58 -10.33
C GLY A 221 -19.25 -5.31 -9.71
N LEU A 222 -20.15 -4.59 -10.40
CA LEU A 222 -20.75 -3.35 -9.91
C LEU A 222 -21.32 -3.46 -8.48
N PRO A 223 -22.06 -4.52 -8.10
CA PRO A 223 -22.56 -4.65 -6.72
C PRO A 223 -21.47 -4.72 -5.66
N ALA A 224 -20.28 -5.25 -6.00
CA ALA A 224 -19.15 -5.29 -5.07
C ALA A 224 -18.52 -3.91 -4.88
N ILE A 225 -18.49 -3.09 -5.93
CA ILE A 225 -18.03 -1.69 -5.86
C ILE A 225 -19.02 -0.82 -5.10
N GLU A 226 -20.32 -1.01 -5.32
CA GLU A 226 -21.36 -0.32 -4.55
C GLU A 226 -21.22 -0.64 -3.04
N ALA A 227 -21.01 -1.93 -2.69
CA ALA A 227 -20.76 -2.32 -1.31
C ALA A 227 -19.48 -1.69 -0.73
N TYR A 228 -18.40 -1.64 -1.51
CA TYR A 228 -17.15 -0.95 -1.14
C TYR A 228 -17.41 0.55 -0.85
N LEU A 229 -18.17 1.23 -1.72
CA LEU A 229 -18.49 2.65 -1.56
C LEU A 229 -19.42 2.94 -0.37
N VAL A 230 -20.32 2.01 -0.03
CA VAL A 230 -21.21 2.12 1.14
C VAL A 230 -20.47 1.86 2.45
N THR A 231 -19.43 1.03 2.43
CA THR A 231 -18.62 0.68 3.62
C THR A 231 -17.70 1.84 4.03
N ARG A 232 -17.25 2.63 3.06
CA ARG A 232 -16.39 3.80 3.26
C ARG A 232 -17.09 4.94 3.99
#